data_AF-A0A7Y2FBH8-F1
#
_entry.id   AF-A0A7Y2FBH8-F1
#
_cell.length_a   1.000
_cell.length_b   1.000
_cell.length_c   1.000
_cell.angle_alpha   90.00
_cell.angle_beta   90.00
_cell.angle_gamma   90.00
#
_symmetry.space_group_name_H-M   'P 1'
#
loop_
_entity.id
_entity.type
_entity.pdbx_description
1 polymer ?
#
loop_
_entity_poly.entity_id
_entity_poly.type
_entity_poly.pdbx_seq_one_letter_code
_entity_poly.pdbx_strand_id
1 'polypeptide(L)'
;MHNIDIELVEMTLDVMKYAINRITNVTPALGKPKKEEELYDLVGETITSEGIGGERAFELFKDILVPATVPIDHPRHLAFVPAAPTRAAVMFDLVTSASSIHGAYWMEGAGGIFCENQAMKWLISLT
;
A
#
# COMPACT_ATOMS: atom_id res chain seq x y z
N MET A 1 -5.46 23.30 3.65
CA MET A 1 -6.09 22.05 4.12
C MET A 1 -7.03 21.61 3.01
N HIS A 2 -6.89 20.40 2.49
CA HIS A 2 -7.73 19.92 1.38
C HIS A 2 -9.16 19.72 1.89
N ASN A 3 -10.16 20.24 1.17
CA ASN A 3 -11.55 20.02 1.52
C ASN A 3 -11.92 18.56 1.23
N ILE A 4 -12.79 17.99 2.07
CA ILE A 4 -13.42 16.71 1.77
C ILE A 4 -14.49 16.99 0.72
N ASP A 5 -14.36 16.36 -0.44
CA ASP A 5 -15.36 16.34 -1.51
C ASP A 5 -15.87 14.91 -1.74
N ILE A 6 -16.84 14.77 -2.63
CA ILE A 6 -17.44 13.47 -2.96
C ILE A 6 -16.43 12.53 -3.63
N GLU A 7 -15.49 13.08 -4.41
CA GLU A 7 -14.48 12.30 -5.12
C GLU A 7 -13.54 11.59 -4.13
N LEU A 8 -13.12 12.29 -3.06
CA LEU A 8 -12.32 11.69 -1.99
C LEU A 8 -13.07 10.56 -1.26
N VAL A 9 -14.38 10.72 -1.05
CA VAL A 9 -15.22 9.69 -0.41
C VAL A 9 -15.32 8.45 -1.29
N GLU A 10 -15.56 8.62 -2.59
CA GLU A 10 -15.62 7.52 -3.56
C GLU A 10 -14.27 6.78 -3.63
N MET A 11 -13.17 7.51 -3.74
CA MET A 11 -11.82 6.95 -3.72
C MET A 11 -11.53 6.17 -2.45
N THR A 12 -11.96 6.68 -1.30
CA THR A 12 -11.82 5.97 -0.02
C THR A 12 -12.53 4.63 -0.08
N LEU A 13 -13.77 4.58 -0.58
CA LEU A 13 -14.52 3.32 -0.67
C LEU A 13 -13.84 2.32 -1.61
N ASP A 14 -13.29 2.77 -2.72
CA ASP A 14 -12.70 1.90 -3.73
C ASP A 14 -11.32 1.37 -3.31
N VAL A 15 -10.49 2.19 -2.67
CA VAL A 15 -9.23 1.74 -2.05
C VAL A 15 -9.51 0.71 -0.95
N MET A 16 -10.52 0.94 -0.11
CA MET A 16 -10.87 0.00 0.96
C MET A 16 -11.40 -1.32 0.41
N LYS A 17 -12.25 -1.30 -0.62
CA LYS A 17 -12.71 -2.52 -1.32
C LYS A 17 -11.53 -3.32 -1.88
N TYR A 18 -10.60 -2.64 -2.54
CA TYR A 18 -9.39 -3.28 -3.07
C TYR A 18 -8.53 -3.90 -1.97
N ALA A 19 -8.25 -3.15 -0.91
CA ALA A 19 -7.43 -3.63 0.20
C ALA A 19 -8.06 -4.87 0.86
N ILE A 20 -9.36 -4.81 1.18
CA ILE A 20 -10.09 -5.95 1.76
C ILE A 20 -10.05 -7.16 0.83
N ASN A 21 -10.33 -6.97 -0.46
CA ASN A 21 -10.25 -8.06 -1.44
C ASN A 21 -8.84 -8.67 -1.46
N ARG A 22 -7.80 -7.84 -1.47
CA ARG A 22 -6.42 -8.30 -1.61
C ARG A 22 -5.90 -9.07 -0.39
N ILE A 23 -6.23 -8.63 0.82
CA ILE A 23 -5.77 -9.29 2.07
C ILE A 23 -6.60 -10.53 2.44
N THR A 24 -7.76 -10.72 1.81
CA THR A 24 -8.61 -11.90 1.98
C THR A 24 -8.42 -12.93 0.88
N ASN A 25 -7.87 -12.53 -0.27
CA ASN A 25 -7.56 -13.44 -1.37
C ASN A 25 -6.32 -14.30 -1.08
N VAL A 26 -6.56 -15.56 -0.75
CA VAL A 26 -5.50 -16.56 -0.44
C VAL A 26 -4.84 -17.16 -1.68
N THR A 27 -5.38 -16.92 -2.87
CA THR A 27 -4.87 -17.41 -4.16
C THR A 27 -4.92 -16.28 -5.19
N PRO A 28 -4.15 -15.19 -5.01
CA PRO A 28 -4.13 -14.11 -5.98
C PRO A 28 -3.66 -14.62 -7.35
N ALA A 29 -4.16 -14.03 -8.43
CA ALA A 29 -3.67 -14.38 -9.76
C ALA A 29 -2.17 -14.05 -9.84
N LEU A 30 -1.38 -14.97 -10.41
CA LEU A 30 0.03 -14.66 -10.72
C LEU A 30 0.06 -13.63 -11.84
N GLY A 31 0.69 -12.50 -11.57
CA GLY A 31 0.91 -11.49 -12.61
C GLY A 31 2.01 -11.90 -13.58
N LYS A 32 2.09 -11.13 -14.67
CA LYS A 32 3.02 -11.37 -15.78
C LYS A 32 3.85 -10.11 -15.99
N PRO A 33 5.13 -10.11 -15.57
CA PRO A 33 6.03 -9.00 -15.81
C PRO A 33 6.07 -8.60 -17.29
N LYS A 34 6.11 -7.29 -17.53
CA LYS A 34 6.19 -6.67 -18.85
C LYS A 34 7.45 -5.83 -18.95
N LYS A 35 7.88 -5.55 -20.18
CA LYS A 35 8.95 -4.57 -20.43
C LYS A 35 8.46 -3.17 -20.08
N GLU A 36 9.40 -2.29 -19.74
CA GLU A 36 9.13 -0.89 -19.45
C GLU A 36 8.40 -0.19 -20.60
N GLU A 37 8.89 -0.34 -21.84
CA GLU A 37 8.25 0.21 -23.05
C GLU A 37 6.79 -0.24 -23.21
N GLU A 38 6.51 -1.54 -22.99
CA GLU A 38 5.14 -2.07 -23.05
C GLU A 38 4.25 -1.48 -21.95
N LEU A 39 4.79 -1.25 -20.75
CA LEU A 39 4.03 -0.62 -19.67
C LEU A 39 3.73 0.84 -20.00
N TYR A 40 4.72 1.56 -20.54
CA TYR A 40 4.56 2.94 -20.97
C TYR A 40 3.48 3.07 -22.06
N ASP A 41 3.48 2.17 -23.05
CA ASP A 41 2.45 2.13 -24.10
C ASP A 41 1.04 1.87 -23.54
N LEU A 42 0.93 1.11 -22.44
CA LEU A 42 -0.34 0.79 -21.80
C LEU A 42 -0.87 1.91 -20.90
N VAL A 43 0.01 2.61 -20.17
CA VAL A 43 -0.40 3.62 -19.17
C VAL A 43 -0.32 5.05 -19.69
N GLY A 44 0.49 5.31 -20.72
CA GLY A 44 0.78 6.63 -21.25
C GLY A 44 1.57 7.53 -20.28
N GLU A 45 1.56 8.83 -20.57
CA GLU A 45 2.15 9.84 -19.69
C GLU A 45 1.24 10.08 -18.47
N THR A 46 1.71 9.68 -17.28
CA THR A 46 0.92 9.74 -16.03
C THR A 46 1.28 10.91 -15.13
N ILE A 47 2.37 11.62 -15.44
CA ILE A 47 2.84 12.80 -14.71
C ILE A 47 2.70 14.00 -15.63
N THR A 48 1.62 14.77 -15.45
CA THR A 48 1.29 15.95 -16.26
C THR A 48 1.16 17.18 -15.37
N SER A 49 1.19 18.38 -15.96
CA SER A 49 1.00 19.64 -15.21
C SER A 49 -0.35 19.72 -14.50
N GLU A 50 -1.38 19.11 -15.08
CA GLU A 50 -2.74 19.06 -14.53
C GLU A 50 -2.93 17.89 -13.55
N GLY A 51 -2.02 16.92 -13.56
CA GLY A 51 -2.19 15.62 -12.92
C GLY A 51 -3.25 14.76 -13.62
N ILE A 52 -3.25 13.46 -13.32
CA ILE A 52 -4.24 12.52 -13.87
C ILE A 52 -5.42 12.24 -12.92
N GLY A 53 -5.35 12.74 -11.67
CA GLY A 53 -6.35 12.48 -10.62
C GLY A 53 -6.21 11.11 -9.94
N GLY A 54 -6.74 11.02 -8.71
CA GLY A 54 -6.59 9.84 -7.85
C GLY A 54 -7.26 8.58 -8.41
N GLU A 55 -8.50 8.71 -8.90
CA GLU A 55 -9.25 7.58 -9.49
C GLU A 55 -8.58 7.00 -10.73
N ARG A 56 -8.13 7.85 -11.66
CA ARG A 56 -7.43 7.38 -12.86
C ARG A 56 -6.11 6.71 -12.50
N ALA A 57 -5.35 7.28 -11.56
CA ALA A 57 -4.12 6.66 -11.08
C ALA A 57 -4.41 5.28 -10.44
N PHE A 58 -5.47 5.18 -9.65
CA PHE A 58 -5.88 3.94 -9.01
C PHE A 58 -6.36 2.89 -10.01
N GLU A 59 -7.13 3.28 -11.02
CA GLU A 59 -7.56 2.43 -12.14
C GLU A 59 -6.35 1.84 -12.88
N LEU A 60 -5.41 2.69 -13.33
CA LEU A 60 -4.18 2.24 -14.00
C LEU A 60 -3.37 1.30 -13.11
N PHE A 61 -3.27 1.59 -11.81
CA PHE A 61 -2.58 0.73 -10.88
C PHE A 61 -3.24 -0.65 -10.78
N LYS A 62 -4.55 -0.69 -10.52
CA LYS A 62 -5.33 -1.90 -10.32
C LYS A 62 -5.40 -2.77 -11.57
N ASP A 63 -5.58 -2.16 -12.74
CA ASP A 63 -5.92 -2.87 -13.98
C ASP A 63 -4.70 -3.17 -14.86
N ILE A 64 -3.61 -2.41 -14.71
CA ILE A 64 -2.42 -2.53 -15.57
C ILE A 64 -1.15 -2.81 -14.78
N LEU A 65 -0.83 -1.98 -13.78
CA LEU A 65 0.46 -2.04 -13.11
C LEU A 65 0.57 -3.22 -12.14
N VAL A 66 -0.40 -3.43 -11.24
CA VAL A 66 -0.33 -4.54 -10.27
C VAL A 66 -0.41 -5.92 -10.95
N PRO A 67 -1.19 -6.15 -12.03
CA PRO A 67 -1.14 -7.41 -12.78
C PRO A 67 0.19 -7.66 -13.51
N ALA A 68 1.02 -6.62 -13.71
CA ALA A 68 2.38 -6.75 -14.21
C ALA A 68 3.41 -7.07 -13.11
N THR A 69 2.98 -7.23 -11.85
CA THR A 69 3.83 -7.64 -10.72
C THR A 69 3.59 -9.10 -10.35
N VAL A 70 4.57 -9.75 -9.71
CA VAL A 70 4.38 -11.08 -9.14
C VAL A 70 4.05 -10.94 -7.65
N PRO A 71 2.89 -11.42 -7.16
CA PRO A 71 2.56 -11.35 -5.74
C PRO A 71 3.50 -12.26 -4.92
N ILE A 72 4.39 -11.64 -4.14
CA ILE A 72 5.44 -12.36 -3.39
C ILE A 72 4.92 -13.06 -2.12
N ASP A 73 3.70 -12.76 -1.71
CA ASP A 73 2.92 -13.44 -0.66
C ASP A 73 2.05 -14.58 -1.21
N HIS A 74 2.11 -14.85 -2.53
CA HIS A 74 1.37 -15.96 -3.13
C HIS A 74 1.91 -17.31 -2.60
N PRO A 75 1.06 -18.30 -2.26
CA PRO A 75 1.51 -19.57 -1.65
C PRO A 75 2.50 -20.40 -2.49
N ARG A 76 2.48 -20.21 -3.81
CA ARG A 76 3.42 -20.82 -4.77
C ARG A 76 4.60 -19.93 -5.17
N HIS A 77 4.76 -18.75 -4.58
CA HIS A 77 5.93 -17.92 -4.80
C HIS A 77 7.07 -18.39 -3.89
N LEU A 78 7.96 -19.22 -4.43
CA LEU A 78 9.04 -19.88 -3.69
C LEU A 78 10.43 -19.30 -3.99
N ALA A 79 10.48 -18.12 -4.61
CA ALA A 79 11.73 -17.44 -4.93
C ALA A 79 12.00 -16.30 -3.93
N PHE A 80 13.28 -15.97 -3.75
CA PHE A 80 13.75 -14.81 -2.96
C PHE A 80 13.23 -14.79 -1.50
N VAL A 81 12.98 -13.59 -0.96
CA VAL A 81 12.47 -13.37 0.40
C VAL A 81 10.96 -13.12 0.31
N PRO A 82 10.11 -13.91 1.00
CA PRO A 82 8.67 -13.72 0.96
C PRO A 82 8.24 -12.54 1.83
N ALA A 83 7.07 -11.98 1.52
CA ALA A 83 6.34 -11.12 2.45
C ALA A 83 5.20 -11.92 3.10
N ALA A 84 5.03 -11.77 4.42
CA ALA A 84 3.98 -12.43 5.18
C ALA A 84 3.35 -11.47 6.22
N PRO A 85 2.83 -10.30 5.80
CA PRO A 85 2.18 -9.38 6.73
C PRO A 85 0.89 -10.00 7.27
N THR A 86 0.59 -9.74 8.54
CA THR A 86 -0.74 -10.05 9.07
C THR A 86 -1.76 -9.07 8.48
N ARG A 87 -3.04 -9.48 8.41
CA ARG A 87 -4.12 -8.57 7.99
C ARG A 87 -4.19 -7.30 8.84
N ALA A 88 -3.91 -7.43 10.14
CA ALA A 88 -3.86 -6.29 11.05
C ALA A 88 -2.72 -5.32 10.67
N ALA A 89 -1.52 -5.83 10.36
CA ALA A 89 -0.39 -5.00 9.96
C ALA A 89 -0.71 -4.17 8.70
N VAL A 90 -1.25 -4.81 7.65
CA VAL A 90 -1.61 -4.11 6.39
C VAL A 90 -2.62 -2.99 6.63
N MET A 91 -3.65 -3.23 7.45
CA MET A 91 -4.65 -2.20 7.75
C MET A 91 -4.08 -1.09 8.63
N PHE A 92 -3.15 -1.42 9.52
CA PHE A 92 -2.54 -0.45 10.41
C PHE A 92 -1.56 0.48 9.68
N ASP A 93 -0.96 0.04 8.57
CA ASP A 93 -0.17 0.92 7.69
C ASP A 93 -0.99 2.12 7.18
N LEU A 94 -2.28 1.92 6.88
CA LEU A 94 -3.17 3.02 6.52
C LEU A 94 -3.39 3.99 7.69
N VAL A 95 -3.58 3.45 8.90
CA VAL A 95 -3.78 4.25 10.12
C VAL A 95 -2.54 5.08 10.43
N THR A 96 -1.35 4.47 10.39
CA THR A 96 -0.08 5.17 10.65
C THR A 96 0.20 6.23 9.59
N SER A 97 -0.04 5.92 8.31
CA SER A 97 0.11 6.89 7.21
C SER A 97 -0.83 8.09 7.38
N ALA A 98 -2.11 7.85 7.70
CA ALA A 98 -3.09 8.91 7.90
C ALA A 98 -2.83 9.76 9.16
N SER A 99 -2.15 9.18 10.16
CA SER A 99 -1.86 9.86 11.42
C SER A 99 -0.74 10.91 11.31
N SER A 100 0.07 10.87 10.24
CA SER A 100 1.12 11.87 9.95
C SER A 100 2.02 12.20 11.16
N ILE A 101 2.49 11.16 11.87
CA ILE A 101 3.28 11.32 13.11
C ILE A 101 4.75 11.58 12.78
N HIS A 102 5.33 12.63 13.37
CA HIS A 102 6.77 12.89 13.29
C HIS A 102 7.50 12.31 14.51
N GLY A 103 8.27 11.24 14.29
CA GLY A 103 8.98 10.51 15.35
C GLY A 103 10.36 11.04 15.75
N ALA A 104 10.85 12.17 15.23
CA ALA A 104 12.21 12.63 15.51
C ALA A 104 12.39 13.20 16.93
N TYR A 105 11.34 13.78 17.50
CA TYR A 105 11.37 14.36 18.84
C TYR A 105 10.15 13.94 19.65
N TRP A 106 10.35 13.71 20.95
CA TRP A 106 9.27 13.32 21.86
C TRP A 106 8.10 14.31 21.86
N MET A 107 8.37 15.61 21.73
CA MET A 107 7.33 16.65 21.70
C MET A 107 6.33 16.47 20.55
N GLU A 108 6.78 15.95 19.40
CA GLU A 108 5.96 15.79 18.19
C GLU A 108 5.43 14.36 18.02
N GLY A 109 6.10 13.37 18.62
CA GLY A 109 5.84 11.95 18.37
C GLY A 109 5.64 11.07 19.60
N ALA A 110 5.45 11.64 20.81
CA ALA A 110 5.47 10.89 22.09
C ALA A 110 4.71 9.54 22.04
N GLY A 111 3.48 9.54 21.52
CA GLY A 111 2.68 8.31 21.43
C GLY A 111 3.25 7.27 20.47
N GLY A 112 3.70 7.69 19.28
CA GLY A 112 4.32 6.80 18.29
C GLY A 112 5.66 6.26 18.78
N ILE A 113 6.51 7.12 19.33
CA ILE A 113 7.82 6.75 19.89
C ILE A 113 7.63 5.79 21.08
N PHE A 114 6.62 6.01 21.91
CA PHE A 114 6.30 5.07 22.98
C PHE A 114 5.95 3.68 22.43
N CYS A 115 5.06 3.59 21.44
CA CYS A 115 4.68 2.33 20.79
C CYS A 115 5.89 1.63 20.16
N GLU A 116 6.75 2.36 19.44
CA GLU A 116 7.97 1.84 18.85
C GLU A 116 8.91 1.26 19.91
N ASN A 117 9.12 1.98 21.01
CA ASN A 117 9.93 1.51 22.13
C ASN A 117 9.35 0.25 22.80
N GLN A 118 8.03 0.12 22.91
CA GLN A 118 7.41 -1.11 23.43
C GLN A 118 7.62 -2.28 22.46
N ALA A 119 7.44 -2.05 21.15
CA ALA A 119 7.67 -3.08 20.13
C ALA A 119 9.12 -3.56 20.11
N MET A 120 10.10 -2.63 20.17
CA MET A 120 11.52 -2.99 20.23
C MET A 120 11.87 -3.80 21.47
N LYS A 121 11.40 -3.38 22.65
CA LYS A 121 11.62 -4.13 23.90
C LYS A 121 11.05 -5.55 23.80
N TRP A 122 9.87 -5.68 23.22
CA TRP A 122 9.26 -6.99 22.98
C TRP A 122 10.09 -7.83 22.01
N LEU A 123 10.49 -7.29 20.85
CA LEU A 123 11.33 -8.01 19.88
C LEU A 123 12.65 -8.48 20.49
N ILE A 124 13.33 -7.64 21.28
CA ILE A 124 14.55 -8.00 22.01
C ILE A 124 14.28 -9.15 22.99
N SER A 125 13.11 -9.18 23.63
CA SER A 125 12.75 -10.27 24.57
C SER A 125 12.50 -11.63 23.92
N LEU A 126 12.39 -11.69 22.58
CA LEU A 126 12.18 -12.93 21.83
C LEU A 126 13.50 -13.65 21.46
N THR A 127 14.64 -13.03 21.70
CA THR A 127 15.98 -13.54 21.37
C THR A 127 16.85 -13.65 22.62
#